data_AF-A0A519US60-F1
#
_entry.id   AF-A0A519US60-F1
#
_cell.length_a   1.000
_cell.length_b   1.000
_cell.length_c   1.000
_cell.angle_alpha   90.00
_cell.angle_beta   90.00
_cell.angle_gamma   90.00
#
_symmetry.space_group_name_H-M   'P 1'
#
loop_
_entity.id
_entity.type
_entity.pdbx_description
1 polymer ?
#
loop_
_entity_poly.entity_id
_entity_poly.type
_entity_poly.pdbx_seq_one_letter_code
_entity_poly.pdbx_strand_id
1 'polypeptide(L)'
;MKRLFNTLTCLLLLISIKSVAQSEKYTAFEPGKIWKDDKGVHINAHGGGIIFHKGLYYWFGEHKIAGPRGNSAQVGVHAYSSRDLYNWKDEGIALQVSEDPTSDIVKGSIIERPKVVYNKKTKKFVMWFHLELKGKGYAAAHAGVATADNINGPYKFIKSYRPNAGKMPFYPAGTPADKIVNCEKTANTYDGYFCRDLPGGQMARDMTVFVDDDGKAYHVFSAEENYTLNIAELSDDYTSHTGKFIRMYVGFQTEAPAVFKRNGKYYMIGSGCT
;
A
#
# COMPACT_ATOMS: atom_id res chain seq x y z
N MET A 1 47.75 -53.70 -49.37
CA MET A 1 48.29 -53.22 -48.08
C MET A 1 47.59 -51.93 -47.69
N LYS A 2 46.66 -52.00 -46.72
CA LYS A 2 45.95 -50.85 -46.14
C LYS A 2 46.77 -50.33 -44.96
N ARG A 3 47.01 -49.02 -44.85
CA ARG A 3 47.41 -48.37 -43.60
C ARG A 3 46.38 -47.29 -43.27
N LEU A 4 45.57 -47.57 -42.26
CA LEU A 4 44.69 -46.60 -41.60
C LEU A 4 45.56 -45.69 -40.72
N PHE A 5 45.38 -44.37 -40.84
CA PHE A 5 45.75 -43.42 -39.81
C PHE A 5 44.46 -43.01 -39.08
N ASN A 6 44.30 -43.47 -37.84
CA ASN A 6 43.29 -42.97 -36.90
C ASN A 6 43.91 -41.80 -36.13
N THR A 7 43.48 -40.57 -36.42
CA THR A 7 43.75 -39.42 -35.57
C THR A 7 42.66 -39.32 -34.51
N LEU A 8 43.03 -39.59 -33.26
CA LEU A 8 42.18 -39.53 -32.08
C LEU A 8 41.96 -38.06 -31.70
N THR A 9 40.74 -37.54 -31.89
CA THR A 9 40.35 -36.21 -31.39
C THR A 9 39.82 -36.36 -29.95
N CYS A 10 40.65 -36.07 -28.95
CA CYS A 10 40.19 -35.92 -27.57
C CYS A 10 39.54 -34.54 -27.40
N LEU A 11 38.21 -34.49 -27.44
CA LEU A 11 37.43 -33.31 -27.09
C LEU A 11 37.29 -33.25 -25.55
N LEU A 12 38.07 -32.39 -24.90
CA LEU A 12 37.92 -32.08 -23.46
C LEU A 12 36.65 -31.24 -23.27
N LEU A 13 35.57 -31.87 -22.81
CA LEU A 13 34.38 -31.18 -22.31
C LEU A 13 34.70 -30.49 -20.97
N LEU A 14 34.97 -29.19 -21.01
CA LEU A 14 34.96 -28.33 -19.83
C LEU A 14 33.51 -28.18 -19.34
N ILE A 15 33.11 -29.03 -18.40
CA ILE A 15 31.86 -28.86 -17.66
C ILE A 15 32.10 -27.70 -16.68
N SER A 16 31.70 -26.49 -17.07
CA SER A 16 31.60 -25.35 -16.14
C SER A 16 30.51 -25.66 -15.12
N ILE A 17 30.91 -26.17 -13.95
CA ILE A 17 30.05 -26.24 -12.77
C ILE A 17 29.76 -24.79 -12.38
N LYS A 18 28.61 -24.27 -12.81
CA LYS A 18 28.08 -23.04 -12.24
C LYS A 18 27.80 -23.33 -10.77
N SER A 19 28.65 -22.83 -9.89
CA SER A 19 28.35 -22.74 -8.47
C SER A 19 27.05 -21.94 -8.35
N VAL A 20 25.95 -22.64 -8.07
CA VAL A 20 24.70 -21.99 -7.69
C VAL A 20 24.99 -21.43 -6.31
N ALA A 21 25.25 -20.12 -6.22
CA ALA A 21 25.39 -19.45 -4.94
C ALA A 21 24.16 -19.78 -4.09
N GLN A 22 24.36 -20.51 -2.99
CA GLN A 22 23.29 -20.83 -2.07
C GLN A 22 22.77 -19.52 -1.51
N SER A 23 21.47 -19.27 -1.67
CA SER A 23 20.79 -18.12 -1.06
C SER A 23 21.14 -18.06 0.43
N GLU A 24 21.66 -16.91 0.86
CA GLU A 24 21.99 -16.63 2.25
C GLU A 24 20.72 -16.74 3.08
N LYS A 25 20.70 -17.69 4.03
CA LYS A 25 19.53 -17.89 4.88
C LYS A 25 19.64 -16.99 6.12
N TYR A 26 18.76 -16.00 6.20
CA TYR A 26 18.67 -15.12 7.36
C TYR A 26 17.97 -15.82 8.53
N THR A 27 18.45 -15.55 9.75
CA THR A 27 17.89 -16.09 11.01
C THR A 27 17.64 -15.00 12.06
N ALA A 28 17.99 -13.76 11.76
CA ALA A 28 17.78 -12.59 12.60
C ALA A 28 17.54 -11.35 11.73
N PHE A 29 16.93 -10.32 12.31
CA PHE A 29 16.83 -9.01 11.67
C PHE A 29 18.04 -8.16 12.06
N GLU A 30 18.66 -7.53 11.06
CA GLU A 30 19.68 -6.50 11.24
C GLU A 30 19.15 -5.18 10.66
N PRO A 31 18.44 -4.36 11.47
CA PRO A 31 17.91 -3.08 11.00
C PRO A 31 19.00 -2.17 10.43
N GLY A 32 18.72 -1.53 9.29
CA GLY A 32 19.65 -0.66 8.57
C GLY A 32 20.59 -1.36 7.58
N LYS A 33 20.60 -2.70 7.54
CA LYS A 33 21.32 -3.47 6.50
C LYS A 33 20.45 -3.71 5.28
N ILE A 34 21.09 -4.01 4.15
CA ILE A 34 20.40 -4.47 2.92
C ILE A 34 19.81 -5.86 3.20
N TRP A 35 18.52 -6.01 2.96
CA TRP A 35 17.83 -7.30 3.03
C TRP A 35 17.63 -7.84 1.62
N LYS A 36 18.12 -9.05 1.37
CA LYS A 36 18.03 -9.68 0.05
C LYS A 36 16.90 -10.71 0.02
N ASP A 37 16.30 -10.86 -1.16
CA ASP A 37 15.34 -11.92 -1.45
C ASP A 37 16.03 -13.27 -1.76
N ASP A 38 15.22 -14.27 -2.11
CA ASP A 38 15.65 -15.62 -2.49
C ASP A 38 16.55 -15.68 -3.73
N LYS A 39 16.65 -14.58 -4.49
CA LYS A 39 17.51 -14.42 -5.67
C LYS A 39 18.76 -13.59 -5.37
N GLY A 40 18.94 -13.15 -4.12
CA GLY A 40 20.06 -12.31 -3.71
C GLY A 40 19.89 -10.83 -4.09
N VAL A 41 18.70 -10.41 -4.50
CA VAL A 41 18.38 -9.03 -4.92
C VAL A 41 17.82 -8.26 -3.72
N HIS A 42 18.14 -6.97 -3.59
CA HIS A 42 17.61 -6.12 -2.52
C HIS A 42 16.07 -6.06 -2.60
N ILE A 43 15.40 -6.39 -1.50
CA ILE A 43 13.94 -6.28 -1.35
C ILE A 43 13.52 -4.82 -1.59
N ASN A 44 12.51 -4.62 -2.43
CA ASN A 44 12.00 -3.31 -2.84
C ASN A 44 10.49 -3.23 -2.57
N ALA A 45 10.13 -3.03 -1.31
CA ALA A 45 8.74 -2.98 -0.84
C ALA A 45 8.53 -1.87 0.21
N HIS A 46 8.79 -0.63 -0.20
CA HIS A 46 8.75 0.55 0.67
C HIS A 46 7.30 0.97 1.03
N GLY A 47 7.12 1.68 2.14
CA GLY A 47 5.79 2.16 2.59
C GLY A 47 4.76 1.06 2.88
N GLY A 48 5.21 -0.20 2.87
CA GLY A 48 4.36 -1.36 2.68
C GLY A 48 3.51 -1.80 3.87
N GLY A 49 2.98 -3.02 3.74
CA GLY A 49 2.29 -3.75 4.79
C GLY A 49 2.45 -5.26 4.62
N ILE A 50 2.26 -6.00 5.71
CA ILE A 50 2.33 -7.47 5.73
C ILE A 50 0.96 -8.04 6.08
N ILE A 51 0.52 -9.04 5.34
CA ILE A 51 -0.67 -9.84 5.63
C ILE A 51 -0.30 -11.32 5.72
N PHE A 52 -0.88 -12.03 6.68
CA PHE A 52 -0.75 -13.49 6.78
C PHE A 52 -1.94 -14.18 6.10
N HIS A 53 -1.66 -15.15 5.22
CA HIS A 53 -2.67 -15.94 4.54
C HIS A 53 -2.18 -17.37 4.30
N LYS A 54 -2.96 -18.36 4.75
CA LYS A 54 -2.71 -19.80 4.50
C LYS A 54 -1.27 -20.26 4.79
N GLY A 55 -0.69 -19.83 5.91
CA GLY A 55 0.64 -20.28 6.35
C GLY A 55 1.82 -19.49 5.77
N LEU A 56 1.55 -18.37 5.08
CA LEU A 56 2.57 -17.48 4.52
C LEU A 56 2.27 -16.03 4.89
N TYR A 57 3.32 -15.29 5.15
CA TYR A 57 3.32 -13.84 5.20
C TYR A 57 3.55 -13.29 3.79
N TYR A 58 2.82 -12.24 3.42
CA TYR A 58 3.00 -11.53 2.17
C TYR A 58 3.26 -10.06 2.47
N TRP A 59 4.39 -9.54 1.98
CA TRP A 59 4.79 -8.16 2.11
C TRP A 59 4.57 -7.44 0.79
N PHE A 60 3.69 -6.44 0.80
CA PHE A 60 3.42 -5.56 -0.32
C PHE A 60 4.03 -4.19 -0.07
N GLY A 61 4.65 -3.58 -1.08
CA GLY A 61 5.18 -2.23 -0.97
C GLY A 61 5.44 -1.59 -2.32
N GLU A 62 5.72 -0.29 -2.27
CA GLU A 62 6.08 0.50 -3.44
C GLU A 62 7.39 -0.04 -4.04
N HIS A 63 7.40 -0.26 -5.35
CA HIS A 63 8.62 -0.52 -6.08
C HIS A 63 9.28 0.82 -6.45
N LYS A 64 10.33 1.19 -5.73
CA LYS A 64 11.08 2.44 -5.97
C LYS A 64 12.16 2.22 -7.02
N ILE A 65 12.42 3.25 -7.82
CA ILE A 65 13.56 3.28 -8.74
C ILE A 65 14.61 4.29 -8.26
N ALA A 66 15.86 4.10 -8.66
CA ALA A 66 16.92 5.05 -8.34
C ALA A 66 16.76 6.39 -9.08
N GLY A 67 17.32 7.45 -8.49
CA GLY A 67 17.38 8.78 -9.10
C GLY A 67 16.16 9.66 -8.81
N PRO A 68 16.09 10.86 -9.43
CA PRO A 68 15.11 11.90 -9.09
C PRO A 68 13.66 11.51 -9.39
N ARG A 69 13.45 10.45 -10.17
CA ARG A 69 12.12 9.90 -10.48
C ARG A 69 11.65 8.83 -9.50
N GLY A 70 12.43 8.53 -8.45
CA GLY A 70 12.15 7.45 -7.50
C GLY A 70 10.82 7.57 -6.74
N ASN A 71 10.29 8.79 -6.60
CA ASN A 71 8.98 9.00 -5.96
C ASN A 71 7.80 8.79 -6.92
N SER A 72 8.03 8.82 -8.25
CA SER A 72 7.00 8.48 -9.22
C SER A 72 6.95 6.97 -9.45
N ALA A 73 5.76 6.40 -9.51
CA ALA A 73 5.54 4.99 -9.81
C ALA A 73 5.89 4.72 -11.30
N GLN A 74 7.05 4.09 -11.51
CA GLN A 74 7.49 3.62 -12.82
C GLN A 74 7.18 2.14 -13.06
N VAL A 75 6.86 1.41 -11.99
CA VAL A 75 6.64 -0.04 -11.99
C VAL A 75 5.31 -0.39 -11.31
N GLY A 76 5.16 -0.04 -10.03
CA GLY A 76 3.91 -0.27 -9.28
C GLY A 76 4.18 -0.82 -7.88
N VAL A 77 3.41 -1.83 -7.47
CA VAL A 77 3.49 -2.47 -6.14
C VAL A 77 4.13 -3.85 -6.26
N HIS A 78 5.23 -4.06 -5.54
CA HIS A 78 5.95 -5.33 -5.46
C HIS A 78 5.40 -6.19 -4.32
N ALA A 79 5.36 -7.50 -4.51
CA ALA A 79 5.02 -8.48 -3.48
C ALA A 79 6.18 -9.45 -3.19
N TYR A 80 6.33 -9.81 -1.91
CA TYR A 80 7.23 -10.84 -1.43
C TYR A 80 6.46 -11.80 -0.50
N SER A 81 6.88 -13.06 -0.40
CA SER A 81 6.29 -14.04 0.52
C SER A 81 7.32 -14.68 1.45
N SER A 82 6.93 -15.04 2.66
CA SER A 82 7.81 -15.70 3.63
C SER A 82 7.05 -16.63 4.55
N ARG A 83 7.72 -17.69 5.03
CA ARG A 83 7.21 -18.57 6.10
C ARG A 83 7.67 -18.13 7.49
N ASP A 84 8.77 -17.40 7.58
CA ASP A 84 9.50 -17.15 8.82
C ASP A 84 9.78 -15.67 9.09
N LEU A 85 9.35 -14.77 8.18
CA LEU A 85 9.60 -13.33 8.18
C LEU A 85 11.06 -12.91 7.95
N TYR A 86 12.00 -13.86 7.89
CA TYR A 86 13.42 -13.59 7.64
C TYR A 86 13.77 -13.75 6.15
N ASN A 87 13.28 -14.83 5.55
CA ASN A 87 13.64 -15.26 4.20
C ASN A 87 12.47 -14.98 3.27
N TRP A 88 12.65 -14.01 2.37
CA TRP A 88 11.60 -13.50 1.50
C TRP A 88 11.80 -14.00 0.07
N LYS A 89 10.78 -14.67 -0.47
CA LYS A 89 10.68 -15.03 -1.86
C LYS A 89 10.08 -13.87 -2.65
N ASP A 90 10.70 -13.51 -3.76
CA ASP A 90 10.15 -12.54 -4.71
C ASP A 90 8.93 -13.13 -5.46
N GLU A 91 7.75 -12.54 -5.24
CA GLU A 91 6.49 -12.90 -5.91
C GLU A 91 6.20 -12.02 -7.14
N GLY A 92 7.07 -11.03 -7.43
CA GLY A 92 6.94 -10.12 -8.56
C GLY A 92 6.01 -8.93 -8.30
N ILE A 93 5.63 -8.25 -9.38
CA ILE A 93 4.79 -7.04 -9.33
C ILE A 93 3.32 -7.45 -9.21
N ALA A 94 2.72 -7.13 -8.06
CA ALA A 94 1.33 -7.45 -7.76
C ALA A 94 0.35 -6.47 -8.42
N LEU A 95 0.65 -5.17 -8.43
CA LEU A 95 -0.10 -4.15 -9.16
C LEU A 95 0.86 -3.40 -10.07
N GLN A 96 0.67 -3.50 -11.38
CA GLN A 96 1.49 -2.78 -12.36
C GLN A 96 0.84 -1.43 -12.70
N VAL A 97 1.65 -0.39 -12.91
CA VAL A 97 1.18 0.87 -13.51
C VAL A 97 0.62 0.63 -14.92
N SER A 98 -0.33 1.46 -15.32
CA SER A 98 -0.89 1.39 -16.66
C SER A 98 0.00 2.08 -17.70
N GLU A 99 0.04 1.56 -18.92
CA GLU A 99 0.59 2.26 -20.09
C GLU A 99 -0.48 3.11 -20.81
N ASP A 100 -1.77 2.96 -20.46
CA ASP A 100 -2.85 3.80 -20.96
C ASP A 100 -2.74 5.23 -20.38
N PRO A 101 -2.58 6.27 -21.21
CA PRO A 101 -2.44 7.66 -20.75
C PRO A 101 -3.67 8.20 -20.03
N THR A 102 -4.83 7.55 -20.15
CA THR A 102 -6.09 7.97 -19.51
C THR A 102 -6.30 7.32 -18.14
N SER A 103 -5.47 6.34 -17.77
CA SER A 103 -5.57 5.66 -16.48
C SER A 103 -5.02 6.54 -15.34
N ASP A 104 -5.71 6.57 -14.20
CA ASP A 104 -5.21 7.29 -13.01
C ASP A 104 -3.87 6.74 -12.51
N ILE A 105 -3.64 5.43 -12.69
CA ILE A 105 -2.39 4.73 -12.34
C ILE A 105 -1.43 4.65 -13.52
N VAL A 106 -1.55 5.54 -14.51
CA VAL A 106 -0.61 5.64 -15.63
C VAL A 106 0.82 5.77 -15.11
N LYS A 107 1.78 5.16 -15.83
CA LYS A 107 3.20 5.29 -15.55
C LYS A 107 3.63 6.75 -15.36
N GLY A 108 4.19 7.05 -14.19
CA GLY A 108 4.53 8.40 -13.74
C GLY A 108 3.50 9.07 -12.82
N SER A 109 2.40 8.39 -12.48
CA SER A 109 1.60 8.66 -11.27
C SER A 109 2.43 8.41 -10.01
N ILE A 110 1.88 8.68 -8.82
CA ILE A 110 2.48 8.32 -7.53
C ILE A 110 1.57 7.30 -6.86
N ILE A 111 2.10 6.11 -6.54
CA ILE A 111 1.39 5.07 -5.81
C ILE A 111 2.17 4.85 -4.53
N GLU A 112 1.57 5.15 -3.39
CA GLU A 112 2.23 5.15 -2.10
C GLU A 112 1.48 4.33 -1.05
N ARG A 113 2.24 3.80 -0.11
CA ARG A 113 1.76 3.10 1.08
C ARG A 113 0.71 1.99 0.86
N PRO A 114 0.86 1.10 -0.13
CA PRO A 114 -0.15 0.08 -0.41
C PRO A 114 -0.40 -0.82 0.81
N LYS A 115 -1.67 -1.15 1.06
CA LYS A 115 -2.10 -2.13 2.06
C LYS A 115 -3.08 -3.11 1.42
N VAL A 116 -2.93 -4.39 1.74
CA VAL A 116 -3.79 -5.46 1.23
C VAL A 116 -4.56 -6.09 2.39
N VAL A 117 -5.86 -6.26 2.20
CA VAL A 117 -6.75 -6.98 3.12
C VAL A 117 -7.52 -8.07 2.38
N TYR A 118 -7.84 -9.16 3.09
CA TYR A 118 -8.67 -10.24 2.54
C TYR A 118 -10.13 -10.04 2.93
N ASN A 119 -11.03 -10.00 1.95
CA ASN A 119 -12.45 -9.97 2.19
C ASN A 119 -13.01 -11.40 2.25
N LYS A 120 -13.46 -11.81 3.44
CA LYS A 120 -14.00 -13.18 3.67
C LYS A 120 -15.33 -13.43 2.95
N LYS A 121 -16.12 -12.38 2.66
CA LYS A 121 -17.42 -12.51 1.98
C LYS A 121 -17.22 -12.73 0.48
N THR A 122 -16.45 -11.86 -0.17
CA THR A 122 -16.21 -11.90 -1.62
C THR A 122 -15.10 -12.85 -2.03
N LYS A 123 -14.29 -13.31 -1.07
CA LYS A 123 -13.09 -14.14 -1.28
C LYS A 123 -12.02 -13.44 -2.13
N LYS A 124 -12.06 -12.12 -2.21
CA LYS A 124 -11.08 -11.30 -2.94
C LYS A 124 -10.04 -10.70 -1.99
N PHE A 125 -8.88 -10.41 -2.54
CA PHE A 125 -7.91 -9.50 -1.92
C PHE A 125 -8.16 -8.09 -2.43
N VAL A 126 -8.18 -7.13 -1.52
CA VAL A 126 -8.42 -5.71 -1.83
C VAL A 126 -7.21 -4.92 -1.40
N MET A 127 -6.64 -4.19 -2.35
CA MET A 127 -5.51 -3.29 -2.15
C MET A 127 -6.00 -1.85 -2.15
N TRP A 128 -5.64 -1.12 -1.11
CA TRP A 128 -5.81 0.33 -1.02
C TRP A 128 -4.44 1.01 -0.99
N PHE A 129 -4.33 2.18 -1.61
CA PHE A 129 -3.09 2.94 -1.69
C PHE A 129 -3.40 4.43 -1.85
N HIS A 130 -2.43 5.26 -1.47
CA HIS A 130 -2.43 6.69 -1.81
C HIS A 130 -2.07 6.85 -3.28
N LEU A 131 -2.84 7.65 -4.00
CA LEU A 131 -2.62 7.97 -5.41
C LEU A 131 -2.51 9.48 -5.64
N GLU A 132 -1.46 9.88 -6.36
CA GLU A 132 -1.43 11.17 -7.05
C GLU A 132 -1.42 11.00 -8.57
N LEU A 133 -2.24 11.81 -9.23
CA LEU A 133 -2.35 11.80 -10.68
C LEU A 133 -1.07 12.35 -11.32
N LYS A 134 -0.66 11.73 -12.43
CA LYS A 134 0.54 12.11 -13.18
C LYS A 134 0.54 13.60 -13.51
N GLY A 135 1.65 14.28 -13.17
CA GLY A 135 1.86 15.70 -13.48
C GLY A 135 1.10 16.68 -12.59
N LYS A 136 0.46 16.21 -11.50
CA LYS A 136 -0.27 17.06 -10.55
C LYS A 136 0.44 17.27 -9.20
N GLY A 137 1.66 16.74 -9.03
CA GLY A 137 2.34 16.78 -7.73
C GLY A 137 1.51 16.03 -6.68
N TYR A 138 1.30 16.63 -5.50
CA TYR A 138 0.50 16.06 -4.41
C TYR A 138 -0.89 16.72 -4.25
N ALA A 139 -1.43 17.24 -5.36
CA ALA A 139 -2.69 17.99 -5.36
C ALA A 139 -3.92 17.08 -5.45
N ALA A 140 -3.82 15.88 -6.02
CA ALA A 140 -4.98 15.00 -6.17
C ALA A 140 -5.41 14.44 -4.81
N ALA A 141 -4.46 13.89 -4.04
CA ALA A 141 -4.70 13.26 -2.73
C ALA A 141 -5.85 12.25 -2.80
N HIS A 142 -5.76 11.29 -3.73
CA HIS A 142 -6.77 10.26 -3.93
C HIS A 142 -6.46 8.99 -3.14
N ALA A 143 -7.52 8.26 -2.77
CA ALA A 143 -7.43 6.86 -2.42
C ALA A 143 -7.65 6.00 -3.68
N GLY A 144 -6.67 5.17 -4.05
CA GLY A 144 -6.79 4.17 -5.10
C GLY A 144 -7.22 2.81 -4.55
N VAL A 145 -8.03 2.09 -5.32
CA VAL A 145 -8.48 0.73 -4.96
C VAL A 145 -8.29 -0.25 -6.12
N ALA A 146 -7.77 -1.43 -5.80
CA ALA A 146 -7.56 -2.53 -6.73
C ALA A 146 -7.93 -3.87 -6.08
N THR A 147 -8.27 -4.88 -6.88
CA THR A 147 -8.65 -6.22 -6.38
C THR A 147 -7.98 -7.36 -7.12
N ALA A 148 -7.76 -8.47 -6.44
CA ALA A 148 -7.25 -9.71 -7.03
C ALA A 148 -7.94 -10.95 -6.45
N ASP A 149 -7.89 -12.04 -7.21
CA ASP A 149 -8.36 -13.36 -6.78
C ASP A 149 -7.27 -14.12 -6.01
N ASN A 150 -6.01 -13.88 -6.39
CA ASN A 150 -4.83 -14.41 -5.71
C ASN A 150 -4.14 -13.31 -4.91
N ILE A 151 -3.55 -13.69 -3.78
CA ILE A 151 -2.91 -12.72 -2.87
C ILE A 151 -1.76 -11.96 -3.53
N ASN A 152 -0.95 -12.63 -4.35
CA ASN A 152 0.17 -12.05 -5.09
C ASN A 152 -0.24 -11.41 -6.43
N GLY A 153 -1.54 -11.31 -6.71
CA GLY A 153 -2.07 -10.67 -7.90
C GLY A 153 -2.19 -11.60 -9.13
N PRO A 154 -2.26 -11.02 -10.34
CA PRO A 154 -2.24 -9.59 -10.62
C PRO A 154 -3.48 -8.88 -10.06
N TYR A 155 -3.29 -7.70 -9.48
CA TYR A 155 -4.37 -6.83 -9.02
C TYR A 155 -4.89 -6.00 -10.19
N LYS A 156 -6.21 -5.93 -10.30
CA LYS A 156 -6.92 -5.07 -11.24
C LYS A 156 -7.31 -3.77 -10.54
N PHE A 157 -6.78 -2.64 -11.03
CA PHE A 157 -7.23 -1.32 -10.62
C PHE A 157 -8.72 -1.12 -10.94
N ILE A 158 -9.46 -0.56 -9.98
CA ILE A 158 -10.90 -0.31 -10.13
C ILE A 158 -11.15 1.18 -10.35
N LYS A 159 -10.67 2.03 -9.42
CA LYS A 159 -10.93 3.47 -9.40
C LYS A 159 -10.02 4.19 -8.40
N SER A 160 -9.96 5.51 -8.53
CA SER A 160 -9.42 6.40 -7.50
C SER A 160 -10.36 7.58 -7.27
N TYR A 161 -10.38 8.13 -6.06
CA TYR A 161 -11.22 9.28 -5.71
C TYR A 161 -10.85 9.85 -4.34
N ARG A 162 -11.34 11.06 -4.04
CA ARG A 162 -11.36 11.64 -2.69
C ARG A 162 -12.54 11.09 -1.87
N PRO A 163 -12.33 10.44 -0.70
CA PRO A 163 -13.40 9.79 0.05
C PRO A 163 -14.54 10.72 0.54
N ASN A 164 -15.73 10.15 0.72
CA ASN A 164 -16.85 10.75 1.48
C ASN A 164 -17.37 12.11 0.96
N ALA A 165 -17.40 12.32 -0.36
CA ALA A 165 -18.00 13.50 -0.97
C ALA A 165 -19.43 13.77 -0.47
N GLY A 166 -19.67 15.00 -0.02
CA GLY A 166 -20.93 15.50 0.52
C GLY A 166 -21.34 14.89 1.88
N LYS A 167 -20.45 14.18 2.58
CA LYS A 167 -20.78 13.54 3.86
C LYS A 167 -20.14 14.28 5.03
N MET A 168 -20.96 14.55 6.05
CA MET A 168 -20.49 15.08 7.33
C MET A 168 -19.91 13.95 8.20
N PRO A 169 -18.95 14.24 9.08
CA PRO A 169 -18.43 13.25 10.02
C PRO A 169 -19.53 12.79 10.98
N PHE A 170 -19.41 11.56 11.45
CA PHE A 170 -20.27 11.03 12.50
C PHE A 170 -19.92 11.70 13.84
N TYR A 171 -20.95 12.22 14.49
CA TYR A 171 -20.88 12.74 15.86
C TYR A 171 -21.86 11.93 16.73
N PRO A 172 -21.41 11.38 17.88
CA PRO A 172 -22.31 10.74 18.82
C PRO A 172 -23.44 11.66 19.27
N ALA A 173 -24.60 11.08 19.60
CA ALA A 173 -25.70 11.84 20.17
C ALA A 173 -25.24 12.58 21.44
N GLY A 174 -25.61 13.87 21.57
CA GLY A 174 -25.19 14.72 22.68
C GLY A 174 -23.82 15.38 22.51
N THR A 175 -23.15 15.21 21.36
CA THR A 175 -21.93 15.97 21.05
C THR A 175 -22.25 17.48 21.12
N PRO A 176 -21.49 18.28 21.90
CA PRO A 176 -21.69 19.73 21.97
C PRO A 176 -21.56 20.41 20.60
N ALA A 177 -22.39 21.42 20.34
CA ALA A 177 -22.43 22.09 19.03
C ALA A 177 -21.10 22.73 18.63
N ASP A 178 -20.28 23.19 19.59
CA ASP A 178 -18.94 23.74 19.35
C ASP A 178 -17.89 22.68 18.96
N LYS A 179 -18.22 21.39 19.10
CA LYS A 179 -17.40 20.26 18.66
C LYS A 179 -17.83 19.70 17.30
N ILE A 180 -18.94 20.18 16.75
CA ILE A 180 -19.46 19.78 15.45
C ILE A 180 -18.96 20.79 14.42
N VAL A 181 -18.36 20.30 13.33
CA VAL A 181 -17.88 21.19 12.27
C VAL A 181 -19.04 21.94 11.62
N ASN A 182 -18.90 23.26 11.51
CA ASN A 182 -19.88 24.13 10.88
C ASN A 182 -19.27 24.81 9.65
N CYS A 183 -19.77 24.45 8.47
CA CYS A 183 -19.27 25.00 7.21
C CYS A 183 -19.83 26.38 6.84
N GLU A 184 -20.85 26.86 7.54
CA GLU A 184 -21.32 28.25 7.43
C GLU A 184 -20.43 29.20 8.24
N LYS A 185 -19.79 28.69 9.29
CA LYS A 185 -18.90 29.44 10.17
C LYS A 185 -17.83 28.53 10.78
N THR A 186 -16.71 28.40 10.08
CA THR A 186 -15.61 27.53 10.51
C THR A 186 -14.94 28.08 11.77
N ALA A 187 -14.64 27.20 12.73
CA ALA A 187 -14.05 27.61 14.01
C ALA A 187 -12.52 27.76 13.95
N ASN A 188 -11.87 27.10 13.00
CA ASN A 188 -10.42 27.08 12.81
C ASN A 188 -10.07 26.76 11.35
N THR A 189 -8.78 26.84 11.02
CA THR A 189 -8.27 26.58 9.66
C THR A 189 -8.59 25.18 9.15
N TYR A 190 -8.54 24.16 10.02
CA TYR A 190 -8.75 22.76 9.65
C TYR A 190 -10.21 22.46 9.31
N ASP A 191 -11.15 23.09 10.03
CA ASP A 191 -12.56 23.11 9.63
C ASP A 191 -12.73 23.80 8.27
N GLY A 192 -11.94 24.84 7.98
CA GLY A 192 -11.84 25.44 6.65
C GLY A 192 -11.45 24.43 5.57
N TYR A 193 -10.41 23.63 5.81
CA TYR A 193 -10.00 22.57 4.87
C TYR A 193 -11.08 21.50 4.70
N PHE A 194 -11.67 21.04 5.81
CA PHE A 194 -12.78 20.08 5.77
C PHE A 194 -13.94 20.58 4.89
N CYS A 195 -14.39 21.82 5.14
CA CYS A 195 -15.53 22.40 4.47
C CYS A 195 -15.25 22.76 3.01
N ARG A 196 -14.02 23.17 2.68
CA ARG A 196 -13.56 23.35 1.29
C ARG A 196 -13.72 22.05 0.49
N ASP A 197 -13.31 20.93 1.08
CA ASP A 197 -13.27 19.64 0.39
C ASP A 197 -14.59 18.85 0.48
N LEU A 198 -15.53 19.28 1.34
CA LEU A 198 -16.81 18.59 1.56
C LEU A 198 -17.55 18.25 0.25
N PRO A 199 -17.72 19.15 -0.74
CA PRO A 199 -18.47 18.82 -1.95
C PRO A 199 -17.81 17.74 -2.82
N GLY A 200 -16.48 17.75 -2.91
CA GLY A 200 -15.70 16.86 -3.79
C GLY A 200 -15.15 15.61 -3.11
N GLY A 201 -15.23 15.54 -1.79
CA GLY A 201 -14.62 14.50 -0.96
C GLY A 201 -13.33 14.97 -0.30
N GLN A 202 -13.07 14.39 0.87
CA GLN A 202 -11.91 14.69 1.69
C GLN A 202 -10.63 14.18 1.05
N MET A 203 -9.53 14.91 1.25
CA MET A 203 -8.19 14.46 0.83
C MET A 203 -7.82 13.13 1.49
N ALA A 204 -7.09 12.28 0.78
CA ALA A 204 -6.51 11.05 1.30
C ALA A 204 -5.06 10.91 0.84
N ARG A 205 -4.11 11.15 1.75
CA ARG A 205 -2.67 10.95 1.53
C ARG A 205 -2.21 9.71 2.29
N ASP A 206 -1.28 9.87 3.23
CA ASP A 206 -0.75 8.80 4.06
C ASP A 206 -1.88 7.94 4.65
N MET A 207 -1.80 6.62 4.45
CA MET A 207 -2.94 5.75 4.77
C MET A 207 -2.57 4.35 5.28
N THR A 208 -3.56 3.73 5.94
CA THR A 208 -3.61 2.29 6.26
C THR A 208 -5.04 1.74 6.18
N VAL A 209 -5.18 0.42 6.19
CA VAL A 209 -6.49 -0.26 6.28
C VAL A 209 -6.48 -1.24 7.44
N PHE A 210 -7.58 -1.26 8.20
CA PHE A 210 -7.77 -2.14 9.34
C PHE A 210 -9.07 -2.94 9.18
N VAL A 211 -9.01 -4.26 9.36
CA VAL A 211 -10.20 -5.13 9.41
C VAL A 211 -10.43 -5.52 10.85
N ASP A 212 -11.60 -5.18 11.39
CA ASP A 212 -11.98 -5.46 12.77
C ASP A 212 -12.53 -6.89 12.92
N ASP A 213 -12.71 -7.31 14.18
CA ASP A 213 -13.11 -8.66 14.55
C ASP A 213 -14.50 -9.04 14.02
N ASP A 214 -15.38 -8.05 13.83
CA ASP A 214 -16.72 -8.20 13.29
C ASP A 214 -16.75 -8.27 11.75
N GLY A 215 -15.59 -8.15 11.09
CA GLY A 215 -15.46 -8.15 9.64
C GLY A 215 -15.82 -6.83 8.98
N LYS A 216 -15.97 -5.73 9.72
CA LYS A 216 -15.94 -4.39 9.13
C LYS A 216 -14.50 -4.00 8.82
N ALA A 217 -14.32 -3.24 7.75
CA ALA A 217 -13.03 -2.69 7.38
C ALA A 217 -13.07 -1.17 7.42
N TYR A 218 -11.94 -0.56 7.75
CA TYR A 218 -11.78 0.86 7.92
C TYR A 218 -10.55 1.33 7.17
N HIS A 219 -10.70 2.39 6.40
CA HIS A 219 -9.61 3.12 5.77
C HIS A 219 -9.27 4.32 6.66
N VAL A 220 -8.00 4.41 7.07
CA VAL A 220 -7.47 5.48 7.93
C VAL A 220 -6.48 6.27 7.11
N PHE A 221 -6.69 7.59 6.98
CA PHE A 221 -5.89 8.42 6.09
C PHE A 221 -5.74 9.86 6.57
N SER A 222 -4.59 10.45 6.24
CA SER A 222 -4.31 11.88 6.40
C SER A 222 -5.12 12.70 5.40
N ALA A 223 -5.89 13.65 5.93
CA ALA A 223 -6.80 14.52 5.21
C ALA A 223 -6.55 15.99 5.60
N GLU A 224 -7.32 16.91 5.02
CA GLU A 224 -7.36 18.32 5.43
C GLU A 224 -5.97 18.98 5.43
N GLU A 225 -5.27 18.91 4.30
CA GLU A 225 -3.86 19.34 4.17
C GLU A 225 -2.92 18.66 5.18
N ASN A 226 -3.17 17.37 5.45
CA ASN A 226 -2.42 16.53 6.40
C ASN A 226 -2.60 16.91 7.87
N TYR A 227 -3.50 17.84 8.22
CA TYR A 227 -3.69 18.24 9.62
C TYR A 227 -4.56 17.30 10.44
N THR A 228 -5.39 16.48 9.78
CA THR A 228 -6.43 15.69 10.43
C THR A 228 -6.46 14.28 9.87
N LEU A 229 -6.56 13.27 10.72
CA LEU A 229 -6.83 11.90 10.29
C LEU A 229 -8.32 11.68 10.13
N ASN A 230 -8.72 11.02 9.03
CA ASN A 230 -10.04 10.46 8.87
C ASN A 230 -10.01 8.95 9.08
N ILE A 231 -10.98 8.42 9.81
CA ILE A 231 -11.26 6.98 9.90
C ILE A 231 -12.61 6.73 9.25
N ALA A 232 -12.61 6.10 8.08
CA ALA A 232 -13.80 5.88 7.27
C ALA A 232 -14.13 4.39 7.12
N GLU A 233 -15.39 4.04 7.33
CA GLU A 233 -15.89 2.68 7.14
C GLU A 233 -15.96 2.33 5.65
N LEU A 234 -15.48 1.13 5.30
CA LEU A 234 -15.55 0.58 3.96
C LEU A 234 -16.85 -0.23 3.76
N SER A 235 -17.30 -0.30 2.51
CA SER A 235 -18.44 -1.13 2.08
C SER A 235 -18.19 -2.61 2.36
N ASP A 236 -19.24 -3.43 2.33
CA ASP A 236 -19.15 -4.87 2.66
C ASP A 236 -18.18 -5.67 1.77
N ASP A 237 -17.91 -5.21 0.55
CA ASP A 237 -16.94 -5.77 -0.39
C ASP A 237 -15.54 -5.15 -0.27
N TYR A 238 -15.38 -4.18 0.63
CA TYR A 238 -14.19 -3.35 0.89
C TYR A 238 -13.73 -2.48 -0.28
N THR A 239 -14.54 -2.27 -1.33
CA THR A 239 -14.11 -1.54 -2.55
C THR A 239 -14.58 -0.08 -2.63
N SER A 240 -15.31 0.40 -1.61
CA SER A 240 -15.77 1.79 -1.52
C SER A 240 -15.96 2.23 -0.06
N HIS A 241 -16.23 3.52 0.16
CA HIS A 241 -16.58 4.05 1.48
C HIS A 241 -18.10 4.10 1.66
N THR A 242 -18.59 3.84 2.87
CA THR A 242 -20.03 3.90 3.19
C THR A 242 -20.56 5.33 3.34
N GLY A 243 -19.65 6.31 3.50
CA GLY A 243 -19.96 7.67 3.91
C GLY A 243 -19.96 7.88 5.43
N LYS A 244 -19.81 6.81 6.23
CA LYS A 244 -19.63 6.91 7.69
C LYS A 244 -18.15 7.04 8.02
N PHE A 245 -17.77 8.14 8.64
CA PHE A 245 -16.40 8.39 9.06
C PHE A 245 -16.34 9.33 10.27
N ILE A 246 -15.20 9.38 10.93
CA ILE A 246 -14.90 10.36 11.96
C ILE A 246 -13.61 11.12 11.61
N ARG A 247 -13.50 12.34 12.14
CA ARG A 247 -12.26 13.12 12.18
C ARG A 247 -11.55 12.86 13.50
N MET A 248 -10.26 12.60 13.48
CA MET A 248 -9.42 12.33 14.64
C MET A 248 -8.14 13.16 14.58
N TYR A 249 -7.64 13.53 15.76
CA TYR A 249 -6.41 14.33 15.91
C TYR A 249 -6.41 15.59 15.02
N VAL A 250 -7.54 16.31 15.03
CA VAL A 250 -7.73 17.53 14.24
C VAL A 250 -6.66 18.56 14.60
N GLY A 251 -5.85 18.96 13.62
CA GLY A 251 -4.78 19.94 13.79
C GLY A 251 -3.44 19.40 14.29
N PHE A 252 -3.33 18.09 14.53
CA PHE A 252 -2.10 17.49 15.09
C PHE A 252 -1.05 17.13 14.04
N GLN A 253 -1.39 17.19 12.74
CA GLN A 253 -0.48 16.80 11.64
C GLN A 253 0.11 15.40 11.80
N THR A 254 -0.76 14.43 12.06
CA THR A 254 -0.36 13.03 12.22
C THR A 254 -0.36 12.32 10.87
N GLU A 255 0.81 11.83 10.45
CA GLU A 255 1.04 11.12 9.19
C GLU A 255 1.35 9.63 9.44
N ALA A 256 1.54 8.85 8.37
CA ALA A 256 1.91 7.44 8.38
C ALA A 256 1.16 6.56 9.41
N PRO A 257 -0.20 6.55 9.41
CA PRO A 257 -0.95 5.85 10.44
C PRO A 257 -0.76 4.32 10.35
N ALA A 258 -0.58 3.69 11.49
CA ALA A 258 -0.55 2.24 11.67
C ALA A 258 -1.49 1.85 12.82
N VAL A 259 -2.41 0.91 12.57
CA VAL A 259 -3.48 0.54 13.49
C VAL A 259 -3.41 -0.95 13.82
N PHE A 260 -3.58 -1.29 15.10
CA PHE A 260 -3.80 -2.66 15.53
C PHE A 260 -4.74 -2.71 16.73
N LYS A 261 -5.30 -3.89 16.99
CA LYS A 261 -6.17 -4.16 18.14
C LYS A 261 -5.56 -5.25 19.01
N ARG A 262 -5.62 -5.08 20.33
CA ARG A 262 -5.18 -6.10 21.30
C ARG A 262 -6.05 -6.04 22.54
N ASN A 263 -6.59 -7.19 22.95
CA ASN A 263 -7.41 -7.34 24.16
C ASN A 263 -8.55 -6.30 24.24
N GLY A 264 -9.28 -6.12 23.14
CA GLY A 264 -10.40 -5.18 23.05
C GLY A 264 -10.02 -3.69 22.97
N LYS A 265 -8.73 -3.35 22.94
CA LYS A 265 -8.24 -1.97 22.81
C LYS A 265 -7.66 -1.72 21.43
N TYR A 266 -7.99 -0.57 20.85
CA TYR A 266 -7.44 -0.08 19.59
C TYR A 266 -6.21 0.78 19.87
N TYR A 267 -5.16 0.58 19.08
CA TYR A 267 -3.91 1.32 19.15
C TYR A 267 -3.64 1.91 17.78
N MET A 268 -3.27 3.19 17.75
CA MET A 268 -2.84 3.88 16.54
C MET A 268 -1.50 4.55 16.81
N ILE A 269 -0.54 4.30 15.93
CA ILE A 269 0.77 4.93 15.89
C ILE A 269 0.82 5.77 14.62
N GLY A 270 1.35 6.99 14.69
CA GLY A 270 1.60 7.85 13.55
C GLY A 270 2.89 8.64 13.75
N SER A 271 3.37 9.28 12.70
CA SER A 271 4.52 10.20 12.74
C SER A 271 4.06 11.66 12.73
N GLY A 272 4.98 12.58 13.01
CA GLY A 272 4.78 13.99 12.63
C GLY A 272 4.93 14.18 11.11
N CYS A 273 4.63 15.39 10.65
CA CYS A 273 4.83 15.84 9.28
C CYS A 273 6.08 16.74 9.20
N THR A 274 7.23 16.19 8.80
CA THR A 274 8.55 16.86 8.80
C THR A 274 9.20 16.86 7.43
#